data_AF-A0AAJ1B3J1-F1
#
_entry.id   AF-A0AAJ1B3J1-F1
#
_cell.length_a   1.000
_cell.length_b   1.000
_cell.length_c   1.000
_cell.angle_alpha   90.00
_cell.angle_beta   90.00
_cell.angle_gamma   90.00
#
_symmetry.space_group_name_H-M   'P 1'
#
loop_
_entity.id
_entity.type
_entity.pdbx_description
1 polymer ?
#
loop_
_entity_poly.entity_id
_entity_poly.type
_entity_poly.pdbx_seq_one_letter_code
_entity_poly.pdbx_strand_id
1 'polypeptide(L)' 'IAKTLSFKINERAILIVTAGDVKIDNRKYKETFKTKAKMLARDEVLPIIGHDIGGVCPFGVNPDVTIY' A
#
# COMPACT_ATOMS: atom_id res chain seq x y z
N ILE A 1 13.82 2.44 -10.67
CA ILE A 1 13.59 2.41 -9.21
C ILE A 1 12.10 2.18 -8.99
N ALA A 2 11.72 1.25 -8.10
CA ALA A 2 10.32 1.05 -7.72
C ALA A 2 10.06 1.65 -6.33
N LYS A 3 8.80 1.94 -6.02
CA LYS A 3 8.36 2.29 -4.67
C LYS A 3 7.14 1.48 -4.28
N THR A 4 7.04 1.24 -2.98
CA THR A 4 5.91 0.53 -2.38
C THR A 4 5.07 1.53 -1.60
N LEU A 5 3.77 1.58 -1.87
CA LEU A 5 2.82 2.48 -1.21
C LEU A 5 1.78 1.66 -0.46
N SER A 6 1.54 1.97 0.81
CA SER A 6 0.56 1.28 1.64
C SER A 6 -0.81 1.98 1.64
N PHE A 7 -1.86 1.21 1.39
CA PHE A 7 -3.25 1.68 1.43
C PHE A 7 -4.12 0.77 2.28
N LYS A 8 -5.20 1.36 2.80
CA LYS A 8 -6.32 0.64 3.42
C LYS A 8 -7.40 0.42 2.37
N ILE A 9 -7.80 -0.85 2.18
CA ILE A 9 -8.98 -1.24 1.40
C ILE A 9 -9.93 -1.95 2.36
N ASN A 10 -11.06 -1.30 2.65
CA ASN A 10 -12.00 -1.75 3.69
C ASN A 10 -11.25 -1.95 5.01
N GLU A 11 -11.23 -3.14 5.60
CA GLU A 11 -10.49 -3.46 6.83
C GLU A 11 -9.17 -4.21 6.59
N ARG A 12 -8.65 -4.19 5.36
CA ARG A 12 -7.40 -4.86 4.99
C ARG A 12 -6.36 -3.88 4.46
N ALA A 13 -5.09 -4.25 4.58
CA ALA A 13 -3.98 -3.52 3.98
C ALA A 13 -3.64 -4.07 2.59
N ILE A 14 -3.28 -3.15 1.70
CA ILE A 14 -2.69 -3.46 0.40
C ILE A 14 -1.41 -2.65 0.22
N LEU A 15 -0.38 -3.27 -0.33
CA LEU A 15 0.79 -2.58 -0.85
C LEU A 15 0.70 -2.53 -2.38
N ILE A 16 0.86 -1.34 -2.93
CA ILE A 16 0.90 -1.14 -4.38
C ILE A 16 2.33 -0.78 -4.78
N VAL A 17 2.91 -1.56 -5.69
CA VAL A 17 4.25 -1.33 -6.23
C VAL A 17 4.14 -0.53 -7.52
N THR A 18 4.84 0.60 -7.57
CA THR A 18 4.87 1.46 -8.76
C THR A 18 6.31 1.79 -9.16
N ALA A 19 6.52 2.33 -10.34
CA ALA A 19 7.76 3.06 -10.63
C ALA A 19 7.94 4.21 -9.63
N GLY A 20 9.19 4.57 -9.32
CA GLY A 20 9.53 5.52 -8.25
C GLY A 20 9.05 6.96 -8.54
N ASP A 21 8.99 7.33 -9.80
CA ASP A 21 8.68 8.65 -10.34
C ASP A 21 7.18 8.86 -10.65
N VAL A 22 6.37 7.81 -10.62
CA VAL A 22 4.92 7.91 -10.89
C VAL A 22 4.11 8.13 -9.62
N LYS A 23 2.84 8.52 -9.74
CA LYS A 23 1.89 8.62 -8.61
C LYS A 23 0.70 7.69 -8.83
N ILE A 24 -0.01 7.35 -7.75
CA ILE A 24 -1.28 6.62 -7.87
C ILE A 24 -2.30 7.49 -8.56
N ASP A 25 -2.91 6.93 -9.60
CA ASP A 25 -4.07 7.51 -10.28
C ASP A 25 -5.33 7.12 -9.49
N ASN A 26 -5.97 8.12 -8.89
CA ASN A 26 -7.17 7.91 -8.08
C ASN A 26 -8.37 7.36 -8.86
N ARG A 27 -8.49 7.66 -10.16
CA ARG A 27 -9.55 7.13 -11.02
C ARG A 27 -9.31 5.64 -11.24
N LYS A 28 -8.11 5.25 -11.68
CA LYS A 28 -7.75 3.83 -11.86
C LYS A 28 -7.86 3.06 -10.55
N TYR A 29 -7.39 3.64 -9.44
CA TYR A 29 -7.53 3.03 -8.12
C TYR A 29 -9.01 2.75 -7.78
N LYS A 30 -9.88 3.74 -7.96
CA LYS A 30 -11.32 3.58 -7.68
C LYS A 30 -11.99 2.58 -8.62
N GLU A 31 -11.58 2.53 -9.89
CA GLU A 31 -12.07 1.54 -10.85
C GLU A 31 -11.66 0.11 -10.48
N THR A 32 -10.42 -0.09 -10.04
CA THR A 32 -9.89 -1.40 -9.63
C THR A 32 -10.42 -1.85 -8.27
N PHE A 33 -10.32 -1.00 -7.24
CA PHE A 33 -10.60 -1.37 -5.85
C PHE A 33 -11.98 -0.96 -5.36
N LYS A 34 -12.79 -0.31 -6.22
CA LYS A 34 -14.17 0.13 -5.93
C LYS A 34 -14.31 1.06 -4.71
N THR A 35 -13.21 1.66 -4.26
CA THR A 35 -13.16 2.58 -3.12
C THR A 35 -12.14 3.69 -3.36
N LYS A 36 -12.18 4.76 -2.55
CA LYS A 36 -11.19 5.84 -2.63
C LYS A 36 -9.88 5.36 -2.02
N ALA A 37 -8.75 5.79 -2.62
CA ALA A 37 -7.44 5.55 -2.05
C ALA A 37 -7.30 6.24 -0.69
N LYS A 38 -6.98 5.47 0.34
CA LYS A 38 -6.65 5.96 1.68
C LYS A 38 -5.35 5.30 2.11
N MET A 39 -4.29 6.08 2.30
CA MET A 39 -3.04 5.52 2.81
C MET A 39 -3.21 5.07 4.27
N LEU A 40 -2.41 4.09 4.70
CA LEU A 40 -2.34 3.74 6.12
C LEU A 40 -1.77 4.93 6.91
N ALA A 41 -2.26 5.11 8.14
CA ALA A 41 -1.66 6.06 9.07
C ALA A 41 -0.26 5.59 9.47
N ARG A 42 0.60 6.52 9.90
CA ARG A 42 2.02 6.23 10.09
C ARG A 42 2.27 5.15 11.14
N ASP A 43 1.53 5.20 12.22
CA ASP A 43 1.50 4.26 13.33
C ASP A 43 0.88 2.90 12.98
N GLU A 44 0.07 2.82 11.92
CA GLU A 44 -0.52 1.57 11.43
C GLU A 44 0.43 0.77 10.54
N VAL A 45 1.40 1.42 9.87
CA VAL A 45 2.25 0.76 8.85
C VAL A 45 3.08 -0.37 9.45
N LEU A 46 3.87 -0.11 10.50
CA LEU A 46 4.73 -1.11 11.11
C LEU A 46 3.96 -2.34 11.65
N PRO A 47 2.92 -2.19 12.49
CA PRO A 47 2.21 -3.35 13.04
C PRO A 47 1.41 -4.13 11.99
N ILE A 48 0.91 -3.48 10.93
CA ILE A 48 0.10 -4.16 9.91
C ILE A 48 0.97 -4.76 8.81
N ILE A 49 2.01 -4.06 8.35
CA ILE A 49 2.84 -4.48 7.22
C ILE A 49 4.06 -5.30 7.66
N GLY A 50 4.60 -5.02 8.84
CA GLY A 50 5.85 -5.61 9.34
C GLY A 50 7.12 -4.84 8.93
N HIS A 51 6.98 -3.69 8.25
CA HIS A 51 8.07 -2.82 7.81
C HIS A 51 7.79 -1.37 8.20
N ASP A 52 8.83 -0.60 8.51
CA ASP A 52 8.68 0.83 8.83
C ASP A 52 8.59 1.70 7.57
N ILE A 53 8.09 2.92 7.74
CA ILE A 53 7.96 3.92 6.67
C ILE A 53 9.33 4.29 6.12
N GLY A 54 9.39 4.47 4.80
CA GLY A 54 10.62 4.81 4.09
C GLY A 54 11.46 3.60 3.68
N GLY A 55 11.14 2.41 4.20
CA GLY A 55 11.80 1.14 3.86
C GLY A 55 10.84 0.00 3.57
N VAL A 56 9.58 0.29 3.22
CA VAL A 56 8.55 -0.75 3.02
C VAL A 56 8.92 -1.67 1.86
N CYS A 57 9.34 -2.89 2.19
CA CYS A 57 9.59 -3.96 1.25
C CYS A 57 8.25 -4.62 0.86
N PRO A 58 8.00 -4.93 -0.43
CA PRO A 58 6.81 -5.69 -0.83
C PRO A 58 6.93 -7.19 -0.54
N PHE A 59 8.05 -7.64 0.06
CA PHE A 59 8.32 -9.03 0.40
C PHE A 59 8.49 -9.19 1.92
N GLY A 60 8.19 -10.38 2.44
CA GLY A 60 8.31 -10.65 3.88
C GLY A 60 7.41 -9.75 4.72
N VAL A 61 6.20 -9.46 4.22
CA VAL A 61 5.18 -8.70 4.93
C VAL A 61 4.37 -9.62 5.85
N ASN A 62 3.68 -9.03 6.82
CA ASN A 62 2.77 -9.77 7.69
C ASN A 62 1.67 -10.49 6.89
N PRO A 63 1.05 -11.55 7.46
CA PRO A 63 -0.08 -12.24 6.86
C PRO A 63 -1.23 -11.26 6.50
N ASP A 64 -2.02 -11.63 5.48
CA ASP A 64 -3.20 -10.90 5.01
C ASP A 64 -2.96 -9.52 4.35
N VAL A 65 -1.70 -9.12 4.18
CA VAL A 65 -1.33 -7.97 3.35
C VAL A 65 -1.32 -8.39 1.88
N THR A 66 -2.20 -7.78 1.08
CA THR A 66 -2.22 -8.00 -0.38
C THR A 66 -1.12 -7.16 -1.05
N ILE A 67 -0.44 -7.73 -2.04
CA ILE A 67 0.51 -7.01 -2.90
C ILE A 67 -0.10 -6.86 -4.31
N TYR A 68 0.00 -5.67 -4.90
CA TYR A 68 -0.50 -5.34 -6.23
C TYR A 68 0.54 -4.56 -7.05
#